data_AF-A0A3B9P1V2-F1
#
_entry.id   AF-A0A3B9P1V2-F1
#
_cell.length_a   1.000
_cell.length_b   1.000
_cell.length_c   1.000
_cell.angle_alpha   90.00
_cell.angle_beta   90.00
_cell.angle_gamma   90.00
#
_symmetry.space_group_name_H-M   'P 1'
#
loop_
_entity.id
_entity.type
_entity.pdbx_description
1 polymer ?
#
loop_
_entity_poly.entity_id
_entity_poly.type
_entity_poly.pdbx_seq_one_letter_code
_entity_poly.pdbx_strand_id
1 'polypeptide(L)'
;ADILVQEGFNTLEEVAYVELDEMLAIESLDEATVNELRSRARNALLTAAIANEEQVEHNIEDLLKIEGMDEETARTLAGKGVGTQEQLADLDGDELVEMTGMDADRANQLIMTARAPWFV
;
A
#
# COMPACT_ATOMS: atom_id res chain seq x y z
N ALA A 1 2.14 -17.92 -18.85
CA ALA A 1 1.30 -17.35 -17.78
C ALA A 1 -0.18 -17.50 -18.12
N ASP A 2 -0.56 -17.39 -19.40
CA ASP A 2 -1.95 -17.48 -19.88
C ASP A 2 -2.72 -18.73 -19.44
N ILE A 3 -2.05 -19.89 -19.29
CA ILE A 3 -2.69 -21.12 -18.80
C ILE A 3 -3.24 -20.95 -17.37
N LEU A 4 -2.47 -20.35 -16.46
CA LEU A 4 -2.94 -20.13 -15.08
C LEU A 4 -4.17 -19.21 -15.06
N VAL A 5 -4.18 -18.19 -15.91
CA VAL A 5 -5.33 -17.27 -16.05
C VAL A 5 -6.55 -17.99 -16.63
N GLN A 6 -6.35 -18.89 -17.60
CA GLN A 6 -7.43 -19.71 -18.18
C GLN A 6 -8.02 -20.69 -17.16
N GLU A 7 -7.19 -21.19 -16.25
CA GLU A 7 -7.60 -22.04 -15.11
C GLU A 7 -8.17 -21.24 -13.93
N GLY A 8 -8.28 -19.90 -14.06
CA GLY A 8 -8.93 -19.04 -13.08
C GLY A 8 -8.03 -18.42 -12.01
N PHE A 9 -6.71 -18.59 -12.10
CA PHE A 9 -5.75 -17.91 -11.23
C PHE A 9 -5.53 -16.48 -11.72
N ASN A 10 -6.06 -15.51 -10.97
CA ASN A 10 -6.00 -14.10 -11.30
C ASN A 10 -4.99 -13.33 -10.44
N THR A 11 -4.56 -13.91 -9.32
CA THR A 11 -3.67 -13.26 -8.35
C THR A 11 -2.45 -14.11 -8.01
N LEU A 12 -1.39 -13.46 -7.50
CA LEU A 12 -0.20 -14.16 -7.03
C LEU A 12 -0.48 -14.94 -5.74
N GLU A 13 -1.43 -14.48 -4.93
CA GLU A 13 -1.86 -15.10 -3.69
C GLU A 13 -2.52 -16.45 -3.95
N GLU A 14 -3.42 -16.53 -4.93
CA GLU A 14 -4.01 -17.79 -5.36
C GLU A 14 -2.90 -18.75 -5.80
N VAL A 15 -1.98 -18.31 -6.66
CA VAL A 15 -0.85 -19.16 -7.09
C VAL A 15 0.04 -19.56 -5.90
N ALA A 16 0.29 -18.68 -4.94
CA ALA A 16 1.17 -18.97 -3.81
C ALA A 16 0.57 -19.97 -2.81
N TYR A 17 -0.74 -19.89 -2.57
CA TYR A 17 -1.38 -20.47 -1.39
C TYR A 17 -2.51 -21.48 -1.66
N VAL A 18 -2.97 -21.64 -2.91
CA VAL A 18 -3.90 -22.71 -3.30
C VAL A 18 -3.36 -24.10 -2.93
N GLU A 19 -4.21 -25.13 -2.86
CA GLU A 19 -3.72 -26.48 -2.58
C GLU A 19 -2.84 -27.02 -3.73
N LEU A 20 -1.79 -27.78 -3.38
CA LEU A 20 -0.85 -28.30 -4.39
C LEU A 20 -1.56 -29.18 -5.42
N ASP A 21 -2.47 -30.02 -4.95
CA ASP A 21 -3.25 -30.94 -5.79
C ASP A 21 -4.15 -30.21 -6.79
N GLU A 22 -4.66 -29.02 -6.44
CA GLU A 22 -5.49 -28.21 -7.35
C GLU A 22 -4.66 -27.65 -8.50
N MET A 23 -3.41 -27.26 -8.25
CA MET A 23 -2.51 -26.84 -9.33
C MET A 23 -2.01 -28.01 -10.17
N LEU A 24 -1.80 -29.17 -9.55
CA LEU A 24 -1.40 -30.40 -10.24
C LEU A 24 -2.50 -30.98 -11.13
N ALA A 25 -3.76 -30.56 -10.94
CA ALA A 25 -4.85 -30.91 -11.83
C ALA A 25 -4.71 -30.26 -13.23
N ILE A 26 -3.87 -29.23 -13.37
CA ILE A 26 -3.57 -28.59 -14.65
C ILE A 26 -2.63 -29.50 -15.45
N GLU A 27 -3.17 -30.23 -16.43
CA GLU A 27 -2.45 -31.27 -17.19
C GLU A 27 -1.11 -30.79 -17.82
N SER A 28 -0.98 -29.50 -18.11
CA SER A 28 0.23 -28.92 -18.69
C SER A 28 1.36 -28.62 -17.69
N LEU A 29 1.13 -28.80 -16.39
CA LEU A 29 2.10 -28.48 -15.33
C LEU A 29 2.51 -29.74 -14.57
N ASP A 30 3.82 -29.94 -14.44
CA ASP A 30 4.36 -30.97 -13.55
C ASP A 30 4.62 -30.42 -12.14
N GLU A 31 4.83 -31.33 -11.18
CA GLU A 31 5.05 -30.99 -9.77
C GLU A 31 6.24 -30.05 -9.55
N ALA A 32 7.31 -30.22 -10.33
CA ALA A 32 8.48 -29.35 -10.25
C ALA A 32 8.13 -27.92 -10.66
N THR A 33 7.41 -27.78 -11.78
CA THR A 33 6.94 -26.50 -12.33
C THR A 33 5.97 -25.82 -11.37
N VAL A 34 4.99 -26.56 -10.84
CA VAL A 34 4.05 -26.03 -9.85
C VAL A 34 4.79 -25.50 -8.63
N ASN A 35 5.66 -26.29 -8.02
CA ASN A 35 6.42 -25.86 -6.85
C ASN A 35 7.29 -24.62 -7.12
N GLU A 36 7.89 -24.55 -8.32
CA GLU A 36 8.64 -23.37 -8.73
C GLU A 36 7.75 -22.12 -8.87
N LEU A 37 6.59 -22.24 -9.52
CA LEU A 37 5.63 -21.15 -9.68
C LEU A 37 5.17 -20.62 -8.31
N ARG A 38 4.81 -21.53 -7.39
CA ARG A 38 4.40 -21.17 -6.03
C ARG A 38 5.51 -20.46 -5.27
N SER A 39 6.74 -20.95 -5.38
CA SER A 39 7.92 -20.35 -4.75
C SER A 39 8.16 -18.93 -5.27
N ARG A 40 8.10 -18.74 -6.59
CA ARG A 40 8.24 -17.43 -7.24
C ARG A 40 7.13 -16.47 -6.83
N ALA A 41 5.88 -16.94 -6.76
CA ALA A 41 4.74 -16.14 -6.33
C ALA A 41 4.92 -15.65 -4.88
N ARG A 42 5.30 -16.52 -3.95
CA ARG A 42 5.60 -16.13 -2.55
C ARG A 42 6.74 -15.13 -2.46
N ASN A 43 7.81 -15.34 -3.23
CA ASN A 43 8.94 -14.40 -3.24
C ASN A 43 8.51 -13.02 -3.76
N ALA A 44 7.71 -12.98 -4.83
CA ALA A 44 7.18 -11.74 -5.36
C ALA A 44 6.28 -11.01 -4.35
N LEU A 45 5.40 -11.74 -3.66
CA LEU A 45 4.54 -11.18 -2.60
C LEU A 45 5.37 -10.63 -1.43
N LEU A 46 6.40 -11.35 -1.00
CA LEU A 46 7.31 -10.88 0.04
C LEU A 46 8.06 -9.60 -0.38
N THR A 47 8.60 -9.58 -1.60
CA THR A 47 9.27 -8.38 -2.13
C THR A 47 8.31 -7.20 -2.23
N ALA A 48 7.07 -7.43 -2.67
CA ALA A 48 6.05 -6.39 -2.72
C ALA A 48 5.70 -5.86 -1.32
N ALA A 49 5.59 -6.73 -0.32
CA ALA A 49 5.34 -6.34 1.07
C ALA A 49 6.47 -5.49 1.64
N ILE A 50 7.74 -5.87 1.40
CA ILE A 50 8.91 -5.09 1.83
C ILE A 50 8.91 -3.71 1.15
N ALA A 51 8.71 -3.66 -0.16
CA ALA A 51 8.67 -2.41 -0.90
C ALA A 51 7.52 -1.49 -0.42
N ASN A 52 6.38 -2.07 -0.03
CA ASN A 52 5.28 -1.32 0.55
C ASN A 52 5.65 -0.75 1.93
N GLU A 53 6.29 -1.53 2.79
CA GLU A 53 6.77 -1.08 4.10
C GLU A 53 7.79 0.06 3.96
N GLU A 54 8.80 -0.09 3.11
CA GLU A 54 9.78 0.97 2.81
C GLU A 54 9.11 2.23 2.27
N GLN A 55 8.10 2.10 1.40
CA GLN A 55 7.35 3.24 0.88
C GLN A 55 6.56 3.94 2.00
N VAL A 56 5.95 3.19 2.92
CA VAL A 56 5.24 3.76 4.07
C VAL A 56 6.22 4.52 4.98
N GLU A 57 7.40 3.96 5.24
CA GLU A 57 8.44 4.67 6.01
C GLU A 57 8.88 5.96 5.32
N HIS A 58 9.11 5.93 4.00
CA HIS A 58 9.48 7.12 3.25
C HIS A 58 8.39 8.20 3.26
N ASN A 59 7.12 7.77 3.11
CA ASN A 59 5.97 8.66 3.21
C ASN A 59 5.90 9.33 4.60
N ILE A 60 6.18 8.60 5.68
CA ILE A 60 6.22 9.17 7.04
C ILE A 60 7.32 10.24 7.12
N GLU A 61 8.52 9.96 6.63
CA GLU A 61 9.63 10.92 6.61
C GLU A 61 9.30 12.19 5.81
N ASP A 62 8.60 12.05 4.69
CA ASP A 62 8.18 13.17 3.85
C ASP A 62 7.12 14.03 4.53
N LEU A 63 6.10 13.42 5.14
CA LEU A 63 5.07 14.14 5.88
C LEU A 63 5.65 14.88 7.10
N LEU A 64 6.63 14.30 7.79
CA LEU A 64 7.31 14.93 8.93
C LEU A 64 8.04 16.23 8.57
N LYS A 65 8.28 16.52 7.29
CA LYS A 65 8.84 17.80 6.82
C LYS A 65 7.81 18.94 6.82
N ILE A 66 6.52 18.62 6.95
CA ILE A 66 5.44 19.60 6.99
C ILE A 66 5.39 20.20 8.40
N GLU A 67 5.39 21.54 8.49
CA GLU A 67 5.34 22.24 9.77
C GLU A 67 4.06 21.89 10.54
N GLY A 68 4.19 21.54 11.82
CA GLY A 68 3.09 21.13 12.69
C GLY A 68 2.70 19.65 12.60
N MET A 69 3.33 18.87 11.71
CA MET A 69 3.17 17.42 11.65
C MET A 69 3.86 16.74 12.84
N ASP A 70 3.23 15.71 13.42
CA ASP A 70 3.85 14.81 14.38
C ASP A 70 3.93 13.38 13.84
N GLU A 71 4.72 12.54 14.52
CA GLU A 71 5.00 11.17 14.09
C GLU A 71 3.75 10.27 14.09
N GLU A 72 2.86 10.42 15.07
CA GLU A 72 1.63 9.64 15.17
C GLU A 72 0.67 9.93 14.00
N THR A 73 0.51 11.20 13.68
CA THR A 73 -0.30 11.68 12.55
C THR A 73 0.30 11.23 11.22
N ALA A 74 1.61 11.43 11.03
CA ALA A 74 2.31 11.03 9.81
C ALA A 74 2.19 9.52 9.55
N ARG A 75 2.36 8.68 10.59
CA ARG A 75 2.15 7.23 10.51
C ARG A 75 0.71 6.87 10.13
N THR A 76 -0.26 7.54 10.74
CA THR A 76 -1.68 7.31 10.46
C THR A 76 -2.04 7.65 9.01
N LEU A 77 -1.54 8.79 8.52
CA LEU A 77 -1.77 9.24 7.14
C LEU A 77 -1.10 8.32 6.12
N ALA A 78 0.19 8.00 6.33
CA ALA A 78 0.93 7.13 5.42
C ALA A 78 0.30 5.73 5.33
N GLY A 79 -0.15 5.17 6.45
CA GLY A 79 -0.87 3.89 6.49
C GLY A 79 -2.25 3.94 5.81
N LYS A 80 -2.84 5.12 5.65
CA LYS A 80 -4.09 5.36 4.91
C LYS A 80 -3.87 5.83 3.47
N GLY A 81 -2.64 5.78 2.97
CA GLY A 81 -2.30 6.11 1.58
C GLY A 81 -2.06 7.59 1.30
N VAL A 82 -2.02 8.43 2.32
CA VAL A 82 -1.65 9.85 2.22
C VAL A 82 -0.21 9.98 2.68
N GLY A 83 0.74 10.10 1.75
CA GLY A 83 2.17 10.08 2.03
C GLY A 83 2.93 11.32 1.59
N THR A 84 2.30 12.22 0.84
CA THR A 84 2.96 13.43 0.32
C THR A 84 2.25 14.70 0.77
N GLN A 85 2.95 15.84 0.71
CA GLN A 85 2.36 17.15 0.97
C GLN A 85 1.19 17.46 0.02
N GLU A 86 1.28 17.05 -1.25
CA GLU A 86 0.21 17.23 -2.24
C GLU A 86 -1.03 16.43 -1.86
N GLN A 87 -0.86 15.15 -1.50
CA GLN A 87 -1.98 14.32 -1.07
C GLN A 87 -2.65 14.86 0.20
N LEU A 88 -1.87 15.39 1.15
CA LEU A 88 -2.43 16.05 2.33
C LEU A 88 -3.15 17.36 1.97
N ALA A 89 -2.62 18.13 1.02
CA ALA A 89 -3.23 19.38 0.55
C ALA A 89 -4.55 19.16 -0.20
N ASP A 90 -4.74 17.98 -0.80
CA ASP A 90 -5.98 17.62 -1.50
C ASP A 90 -7.13 17.27 -0.55
N LEU A 91 -6.85 16.88 0.69
CA LEU A 91 -7.88 16.58 1.70
C LEU A 91 -8.62 17.84 2.16
N ASP A 92 -9.82 17.65 2.69
CA ASP A 92 -10.48 18.66 3.52
C ASP A 92 -10.36 18.36 5.02
N GLY A 93 -10.70 19.35 5.85
CA GLY A 93 -10.52 19.26 7.29
C GLY A 93 -11.37 18.16 7.92
N ASP A 94 -12.56 17.91 7.39
CA ASP A 94 -13.48 16.89 7.92
C ASP A 94 -12.96 15.49 7.57
N GLU A 95 -12.45 15.29 6.34
CA GLU A 95 -11.80 14.06 5.90
C GLU A 95 -10.56 13.75 6.76
N LEU A 96 -9.70 14.75 7.01
CA LEU A 96 -8.52 14.56 7.85
C LEU A 96 -8.88 14.22 9.31
N VAL A 97 -9.93 14.83 9.86
CA VAL A 97 -10.47 14.49 11.18
C VAL A 97 -10.99 13.06 11.20
N GLU A 98 -11.76 12.63 10.19
CA GLU A 98 -12.26 11.25 10.10
C GLU A 98 -11.11 10.24 10.00
N MET A 99 -10.06 10.59 9.26
CA MET A 99 -8.89 9.73 9.08
C MET A 99 -8.07 9.56 10.35
N THR A 100 -7.92 10.61 11.16
CA THR A 100 -6.93 10.66 12.26
C THR A 100 -7.52 10.76 13.65
N GLY A 101 -8.78 11.18 13.77
CA GLY A 101 -9.46 11.46 15.04
C GLY A 101 -8.98 12.73 15.76
N MET A 102 -8.19 13.57 15.08
CA MET A 102 -7.71 14.83 15.66
C MET A 102 -8.80 15.91 15.74
N ASP A 103 -8.50 17.03 16.40
CA ASP A 103 -9.41 18.18 16.43
C ASP A 103 -9.46 18.92 15.07
N ALA A 104 -10.61 19.50 14.76
CA ALA A 104 -10.85 20.17 13.48
C ALA A 104 -9.96 21.42 13.26
N ASP A 105 -9.61 22.14 14.32
CA ASP A 105 -8.75 23.33 14.20
C ASP A 105 -7.35 22.93 13.76
N ARG A 106 -6.79 21.88 14.38
CA ARG A 106 -5.51 21.29 14.00
C ARG A 106 -5.54 20.72 12.58
N ALA A 107 -6.57 19.99 12.21
CA ALA A 107 -6.72 19.43 10.87
C ALA A 107 -6.69 20.53 9.80
N ASN A 108 -7.47 21.59 10.01
CA ASN A 108 -7.50 22.74 9.10
C ASN A 108 -6.15 23.46 9.03
N GLN A 109 -5.42 23.59 10.15
CA GLN A 109 -4.08 24.17 10.15
C GLN A 109 -3.10 23.33 9.32
N LEU A 110 -3.07 22.01 9.50
CA LEU A 110 -2.20 21.12 8.73
C LEU A 110 -2.48 21.19 7.22
N ILE A 111 -3.75 21.19 6.82
CA ILE A 111 -4.13 21.30 5.41
C ILE A 111 -3.74 22.66 4.83
N MET A 112 -3.96 23.75 5.57
CA MET A 112 -3.55 25.08 5.12
C MET A 112 -2.02 25.21 4.99
N THR A 113 -1.27 24.62 5.93
CA THR A 113 0.20 24.54 5.85
C THR A 113 0.62 23.72 4.63
N ALA A 114 -0.02 22.57 4.40
CA ALA A 114 0.26 21.75 3.22
C ALA A 114 -0.01 22.52 1.93
N ARG A 115 -1.10 23.30 1.86
CA ARG A 115 -1.47 24.13 0.69
C ARG A 115 -0.67 25.41 0.52
N ALA A 116 0.15 25.83 1.51
CA ALA A 116 0.87 27.09 1.47
C ALA A 116 1.67 27.34 0.16
N PRO A 117 2.32 26.34 -0.47
CA PRO A 117 3.03 26.53 -1.73
C PRO A 117 2.17 26.93 -2.93
N TRP A 118 0.85 26.71 -2.89
CA TRP A 118 -0.07 27.06 -3.98
C TRP A 118 -0.65 28.47 -3.88
N PHE A 119 -0.41 29.17 -2.78
CA PHE A 119 -0.94 30.52 -2.52
C PHE A 119 0.10 31.64 -2.69
N VAL A 120 1.29 31.31 -3.20
CA VAL A 120 2.40 32.25 -3.48
C VAL A 120 2.53 32.60 -4.96
#